data_AF-A0A527ZH90-F1
#
_entry.id   AF-A0A527ZH90-F1
#
_cell.length_a   1.000
_cell.length_b   1.000
_cell.length_c   1.000
_cell.angle_alpha   90.00
_cell.angle_beta   90.00
_cell.angle_gamma   90.00
#
_symmetry.space_group_name_H-M   'P 1'
#
loop_
_entity.id
_entity.type
_entity.pdbx_description
1 polymer ?
#
loop_
_entity_poly.entity_id
_entity_poly.type
_entity_poly.pdbx_seq_one_letter_code
_entity_poly.pdbx_strand_id
1 'polypeptide(L)'
;PVLAHKGKMATRLEVIGRSGHSSRPDLGLNAIQAMAGVITYAVGYGQSLADGPLDGNFEPPYSSLQVGVIAGGQSVNIIPDRCTADIEARAVPGVSPSSLLEPVKARLFALRDSGFEVAWHELSSYPALALVNGNELAATLTHLTGQEPLTAVSFGTEAGLYQQAGIDAVICGPG
;
A
#
# COMPACT_ATOMS: atom_id res chain seq x y z
N PRO A 1 -15.13 -5.91 20.28
CA PRO A 1 -15.24 -5.21 18.97
C PRO A 1 -13.98 -4.36 18.74
N VAL A 2 -13.61 -4.05 17.49
CA VAL A 2 -12.48 -3.16 17.18
C VAL A 2 -13.02 -1.84 16.64
N LEU A 3 -12.49 -0.73 17.16
CA LEU A 3 -12.98 0.63 16.88
C LEU A 3 -12.17 1.37 15.82
N ALA A 4 -10.91 1.00 15.62
CA ALA A 4 -10.06 1.63 14.62
C ALA A 4 -9.18 0.63 13.86
N HIS A 5 -8.90 0.95 12.61
CA HIS A 5 -8.00 0.18 11.76
C HIS A 5 -7.30 1.08 10.74
N LYS A 6 -6.10 0.72 10.30
CA LYS A 6 -5.38 1.49 9.28
C LYS A 6 -6.10 1.41 7.94
N GLY A 7 -6.01 2.48 7.15
CA GLY A 7 -6.41 2.46 5.74
C GLY A 7 -5.40 1.69 4.89
N LYS A 8 -5.77 1.32 3.67
CA LYS A 8 -4.90 0.59 2.75
C LYS A 8 -5.06 1.07 1.32
N MET A 9 -3.96 1.04 0.57
CA MET A 9 -3.98 0.96 -0.88
C MET A 9 -2.97 -0.09 -1.33
N ALA A 10 -3.37 -0.98 -2.24
CA ALA A 10 -2.48 -1.88 -2.94
C ALA A 10 -2.55 -1.62 -4.45
N THR A 11 -1.41 -1.71 -5.12
CA THR A 11 -1.27 -1.38 -6.53
C THR A 11 -0.21 -2.26 -7.17
N ARG A 12 -0.38 -2.53 -8.46
CA ARG A 12 0.61 -3.17 -9.33
C ARG A 12 1.26 -2.13 -10.23
N LEU A 13 2.57 -2.05 -10.13
CA LEU A 13 3.43 -1.30 -11.02
C LEU A 13 3.82 -2.22 -12.18
N GLU A 14 3.79 -1.70 -13.39
CA GLU A 14 4.29 -2.40 -14.57
C GLU A 14 5.26 -1.51 -15.32
N VAL A 15 6.39 -2.10 -15.71
CA VAL A 15 7.40 -1.50 -16.58
C VAL A 15 7.57 -2.41 -17.79
N ILE A 16 7.39 -1.84 -18.98
CA ILE A 16 7.69 -2.46 -20.26
C ILE A 16 8.88 -1.72 -20.88
N GLY A 17 9.93 -2.47 -21.19
CA GLY A 17 11.14 -2.04 -21.85
C GLY A 17 11.25 -2.66 -23.24
N ARG A 18 12.46 -3.09 -23.59
CA ARG A 18 12.77 -3.62 -24.93
C ARG A 18 13.75 -4.77 -24.81
N SER A 19 13.35 -5.91 -25.37
CA SER A 19 14.16 -7.12 -25.34
C SER A 19 15.37 -7.02 -26.26
N GLY A 20 16.33 -7.91 -26.06
CA GLY A 20 17.57 -7.99 -26.82
C GLY A 20 18.50 -9.06 -26.25
N HIS A 21 19.61 -9.33 -26.94
CA HIS A 21 20.62 -10.24 -26.42
C HIS A 21 21.42 -9.55 -25.30
N SER A 22 21.68 -10.25 -24.19
CA SER A 22 22.35 -9.65 -23.03
C SER A 22 23.77 -9.13 -23.31
N SER A 23 24.42 -9.57 -24.39
CA SER A 23 25.72 -9.04 -24.84
C SER A 23 25.65 -7.68 -25.53
N ARG A 24 24.45 -7.19 -25.87
CA ARG A 24 24.21 -5.88 -26.49
C ARG A 24 23.21 -5.07 -25.66
N PRO A 25 23.54 -4.75 -24.39
CA PRO A 25 22.65 -3.99 -23.51
C PRO A 25 22.31 -2.60 -24.05
N ASP A 26 23.18 -2.04 -24.91
CA ASP A 26 22.97 -0.77 -25.62
C ASP A 26 21.74 -0.76 -26.54
N LEU A 27 21.28 -1.93 -26.98
CA LEU A 27 20.13 -2.06 -27.88
C LEU A 27 18.80 -2.32 -27.15
N GLY A 28 18.84 -2.71 -25.88
CA GLY A 28 17.64 -3.04 -25.09
C GLY A 28 17.27 -1.96 -24.07
N LEU A 29 16.13 -2.17 -23.41
CA LEU A 29 15.72 -1.42 -22.21
C LEU A 29 15.34 -2.45 -21.15
N ASN A 30 16.17 -2.58 -20.13
CA ASN A 30 16.02 -3.62 -19.11
C ASN A 30 14.96 -3.23 -18.07
N ALA A 31 13.78 -3.83 -18.15
CA ALA A 31 12.65 -3.52 -17.29
C ALA A 31 12.90 -3.87 -15.82
N ILE A 32 13.67 -4.93 -15.52
CA ILE A 32 14.01 -5.30 -14.13
C ILE A 32 14.91 -4.24 -13.51
N GLN A 33 15.92 -3.77 -14.24
CA GLN A 33 16.83 -2.73 -13.73
C GLN A 33 16.09 -1.40 -13.49
N ALA A 34 15.19 -1.03 -14.39
CA ALA A 34 14.35 0.15 -14.21
C ALA A 34 13.41 0.01 -12.99
N MET A 35 12.73 -1.14 -12.84
CA MET A 35 11.89 -1.43 -11.69
C MET A 35 12.68 -1.46 -10.37
N ALA A 36 13.91 -1.98 -10.38
CA ALA A 36 14.78 -2.00 -9.21
C ALA A 36 15.05 -0.58 -8.67
N GLY A 37 15.21 0.41 -9.56
CA GLY A 37 15.35 1.81 -9.17
C GLY A 37 14.09 2.40 -8.51
N VAL A 38 12.91 2.02 -8.99
CA VAL A 38 11.61 2.42 -8.40
C VAL A 38 11.41 1.77 -7.03
N ILE A 39 11.70 0.47 -6.92
CA ILE A 39 11.60 -0.30 -5.67
C ILE A 39 12.58 0.23 -4.62
N THR A 40 13.82 0.52 -5.01
CA THR A 40 14.82 1.09 -4.09
C THR A 40 14.33 2.41 -3.51
N TYR A 41 13.76 3.27 -4.35
CA TYR A 41 13.13 4.50 -3.89
C TYR A 41 11.96 4.24 -2.94
N ALA A 42 11.06 3.29 -3.29
CA ALA A 42 9.91 2.95 -2.48
C ALA A 42 10.30 2.43 -1.08
N VAL A 43 11.33 1.60 -0.99
CA VAL A 43 11.84 1.09 0.30
C VAL A 43 12.39 2.23 1.16
N GLY A 44 13.21 3.11 0.58
CA GLY A 44 13.75 4.26 1.33
C GLY A 44 12.65 5.24 1.77
N TYR A 45 11.69 5.53 0.88
CA TYR A 45 10.53 6.35 1.21
C TYR A 45 9.68 5.71 2.31
N GLY A 46 9.42 4.40 2.24
CA GLY A 46 8.68 3.66 3.27
C GLY A 46 9.31 3.75 4.65
N GLN A 47 10.65 3.77 4.75
CA GLN A 47 11.36 3.99 6.01
C GLN A 47 11.12 5.40 6.57
N SER A 48 11.08 6.42 5.71
CA SER A 48 10.82 7.81 6.14
C SER A 48 9.42 8.03 6.70
N LEU A 49 8.46 7.14 6.42
CA LEU A 49 7.12 7.24 7.01
C LEU A 49 7.11 7.06 8.53
N ALA A 50 8.17 6.48 9.11
CA ALA A 50 8.35 6.39 10.56
C ALA A 50 8.50 7.77 11.24
N ASP A 51 8.82 8.83 10.48
CA ASP A 51 8.94 10.20 10.99
C ASP A 51 7.57 10.87 11.21
N GLY A 52 6.50 10.27 10.68
CA GLY A 52 5.11 10.63 10.95
C GLY A 52 4.30 11.01 9.72
N PRO A 53 3.00 11.34 9.90
CA PRO A 53 2.27 11.47 11.17
C PRO A 53 2.21 10.18 12.03
N LEU A 54 2.19 10.34 13.35
CA LEU A 54 2.15 9.24 14.33
C LEU A 54 0.78 9.15 15.02
N ASP A 55 0.30 7.93 15.24
CA ASP A 55 -0.88 7.60 16.02
C ASP A 55 -0.55 6.42 16.96
N GLY A 56 -0.45 6.73 18.26
CA GLY A 56 -0.07 5.78 19.30
C GLY A 56 -1.08 4.67 19.57
N ASN A 57 -2.26 4.70 18.94
CA ASN A 57 -3.21 3.59 19.02
C ASN A 57 -2.79 2.38 18.18
N PHE A 58 -1.85 2.56 17.24
CA PHE A 58 -1.42 1.52 16.31
C PHE A 58 -0.01 1.02 16.60
N GLU A 59 0.26 -0.22 16.17
CA GLU A 59 1.60 -0.80 16.21
C GLU A 59 2.00 -1.36 14.82
N PRO A 60 3.00 -0.78 14.13
CA PRO A 60 3.74 0.44 14.50
C PRO A 60 2.83 1.69 14.49
N PRO A 61 3.21 2.80 15.17
CA PRO A 61 2.37 3.98 15.30
C PRO A 61 2.36 4.89 14.05
N TYR A 62 2.90 4.43 12.92
CA TYR A 62 3.03 5.22 11.69
C TYR A 62 2.44 4.50 10.48
N SER A 63 2.27 5.24 9.39
CA SER A 63 1.91 4.68 8.09
C SER A 63 3.06 3.84 7.53
N SER A 64 2.79 2.72 6.88
CA SER A 64 3.83 1.85 6.33
C SER A 64 3.68 1.66 4.82
N LEU A 65 4.78 1.35 4.15
CA LEU A 65 4.80 0.94 2.74
C LEU A 65 5.63 -0.35 2.64
N GLN A 66 5.14 -1.31 1.86
CA GLN A 66 5.89 -2.52 1.54
C GLN A 66 5.78 -2.90 0.07
N VAL A 67 6.83 -3.54 -0.44
CA VAL A 67 6.87 -4.22 -1.73
C VAL A 67 6.69 -5.72 -1.47
N GLY A 68 5.56 -6.28 -1.91
CA GLY A 68 5.16 -7.64 -1.55
C GLY A 68 5.51 -8.68 -2.61
N VAL A 69 5.43 -8.32 -3.89
CA VAL A 69 5.67 -9.24 -5.01
C VAL A 69 6.48 -8.53 -6.08
N ILE A 70 7.45 -9.23 -6.68
CA ILE A 70 8.18 -8.78 -7.87
C ILE A 70 8.33 -9.96 -8.84
N ALA A 71 8.14 -9.70 -10.13
CA ALA A 71 8.35 -10.69 -11.18
C ALA A 71 8.87 -10.03 -12.46
N GLY A 72 9.76 -10.68 -13.18
CA GLY A 72 10.28 -10.19 -14.46
C GLY A 72 11.36 -11.08 -15.05
N GLY A 73 11.53 -10.98 -16.37
CA GLY A 73 12.52 -11.74 -17.13
C GLY A 73 12.13 -13.19 -17.43
N GLN A 74 12.94 -13.81 -18.30
CA GLN A 74 12.71 -15.17 -18.82
C GLN A 74 13.99 -16.00 -18.77
N SER A 75 15.12 -15.43 -19.19
CA SER A 75 16.43 -16.09 -19.19
C SER A 75 17.54 -15.05 -19.04
N VAL A 76 18.68 -15.43 -18.45
CA VAL A 76 19.80 -14.51 -18.16
C VAL A 76 20.47 -13.95 -19.42
N ASN A 77 20.35 -14.63 -20.55
CA ASN A 77 20.90 -14.19 -21.84
C ASN A 77 19.95 -13.29 -22.66
N ILE A 78 18.76 -12.99 -22.13
CA ILE A 78 17.75 -12.13 -22.75
C ILE A 78 17.57 -10.89 -21.87
N ILE A 79 17.64 -9.70 -22.45
CA ILE A 79 17.30 -8.46 -21.76
C ILE A 79 15.80 -8.52 -21.42
N PRO A 80 15.41 -8.47 -20.14
CA PRO A 80 14.02 -8.56 -19.74
C PRO A 80 13.29 -7.29 -20.14
N ASP A 81 12.23 -7.43 -20.93
CA ASP A 81 11.40 -6.34 -21.43
C ASP A 81 10.16 -6.10 -20.58
N ARG A 82 9.89 -6.92 -19.57
CA ARG A 82 8.76 -6.75 -18.66
C ARG A 82 9.15 -7.03 -17.22
N CYS A 83 8.70 -6.16 -16.32
CA CYS A 83 8.76 -6.36 -14.89
C CYS A 83 7.52 -5.77 -14.21
N THR A 84 6.95 -6.52 -13.26
CA THR A 84 5.83 -6.07 -12.42
C THR A 84 6.21 -6.12 -10.95
N ALA A 85 5.68 -5.21 -10.16
CA ALA A 85 5.81 -5.23 -8.71
C ALA A 85 4.49 -4.84 -8.03
N ASP A 86 4.08 -5.61 -7.03
CA ASP A 86 2.91 -5.28 -6.21
C ASP A 86 3.37 -4.65 -4.91
N ILE A 87 2.86 -3.45 -4.62
CA ILE A 87 3.17 -2.71 -3.41
C ILE A 87 1.87 -2.39 -2.66
N GLU A 88 1.95 -2.32 -1.34
CA GLU A 88 0.88 -1.77 -0.52
C GLU A 88 1.38 -0.69 0.42
N ALA A 89 0.53 0.29 0.70
CA ALA A 89 0.68 1.22 1.80
C ALA A 89 -0.46 1.07 2.79
N ARG A 90 -0.16 1.20 4.08
CA ARG A 90 -1.12 1.27 5.18
C ARG A 90 -1.05 2.63 5.83
N ALA A 91 -2.18 3.31 5.92
CA ALA A 91 -2.26 4.67 6.42
C ALA A 91 -2.85 4.71 7.83
N VAL A 92 -2.23 5.43 8.75
CA VAL A 92 -2.89 5.81 10.00
C VAL A 92 -4.07 6.76 9.70
N PRO A 93 -5.07 6.88 10.59
CA PRO A 93 -6.16 7.84 10.43
C PRO A 93 -5.67 9.26 10.13
N GLY A 94 -6.41 9.97 9.28
CA GLY A 94 -6.03 11.31 8.82
C GLY A 94 -5.04 11.35 7.65
N VAL A 95 -4.42 10.21 7.28
CA VAL A 95 -3.58 10.09 6.09
C VAL A 95 -4.33 9.35 4.99
N SER A 96 -4.31 9.87 3.76
CA SER A 96 -4.89 9.16 2.62
C SER A 96 -3.96 8.02 2.18
N PRO A 97 -4.42 6.76 2.08
CA PRO A 97 -3.61 5.66 1.57
C PRO A 97 -3.04 5.91 0.18
N SER A 98 -3.78 6.61 -0.70
CA SER A 98 -3.31 6.92 -2.05
C SER A 98 -2.18 7.93 -2.05
N SER A 99 -2.22 8.91 -1.14
CA SER A 99 -1.16 9.93 -1.04
C SER A 99 0.20 9.34 -0.68
N LEU A 100 0.23 8.24 0.07
CA LEU A 100 1.47 7.52 0.41
C LEU A 100 2.12 6.85 -0.81
N LEU A 101 1.36 6.59 -1.87
CA LEU A 101 1.88 5.91 -3.05
C LEU A 101 2.22 6.87 -4.19
N GLU A 102 1.76 8.12 -4.13
CA GLU A 102 2.02 9.13 -5.16
C GLU A 102 3.52 9.41 -5.42
N PRO A 103 4.41 9.46 -4.41
CA PRO A 103 5.85 9.64 -4.67
C PRO A 103 6.46 8.47 -5.47
N VAL A 104 6.03 7.24 -5.17
CA VAL A 104 6.48 6.03 -5.90
C VAL A 104 5.90 6.02 -7.30
N LYS A 105 4.64 6.42 -7.46
CA LYS A 105 3.99 6.58 -8.77
C LYS A 105 4.73 7.60 -9.61
N ALA A 106 5.04 8.78 -9.09
CA ALA A 106 5.82 9.79 -9.80
C ALA A 106 7.18 9.22 -10.27
N ARG A 107 7.87 8.46 -9.41
CA ARG A 107 9.14 7.79 -9.76
C ARG A 107 8.99 6.76 -10.88
N LEU A 108 7.91 5.98 -10.88
CA LEU A 108 7.58 5.05 -11.97
C LEU A 108 7.34 5.79 -13.29
N PHE A 109 6.48 6.82 -13.26
CA PHE A 109 6.10 7.56 -14.47
C PHE A 109 7.26 8.33 -15.12
N ALA A 110 8.26 8.75 -14.33
CA ALA A 110 9.49 9.35 -14.84
C ALA A 110 10.33 8.41 -15.72
N LEU A 111 10.12 7.08 -15.67
CA LEU A 111 10.81 6.14 -16.56
C LEU A 111 10.43 6.34 -18.03
N ARG A 112 9.29 6.98 -18.33
CA ARG A 112 8.87 7.32 -19.69
C ARG A 112 9.89 8.19 -20.42
N ASP A 113 10.58 9.06 -19.70
CA ASP A 113 11.63 9.92 -20.26
C ASP A 113 12.84 9.10 -20.75
N SER A 114 13.01 7.88 -20.23
CA SER A 114 14.03 6.92 -20.67
C SER A 114 13.52 5.92 -21.72
N GLY A 115 12.30 6.11 -22.23
CA GLY A 115 11.71 5.29 -23.29
C GLY A 115 10.99 4.02 -22.82
N PHE A 116 10.72 3.87 -21.52
CA PHE A 116 9.90 2.77 -21.00
C PHE A 116 8.40 3.08 -21.12
N GLU A 117 7.58 2.07 -21.39
CA GLU A 117 6.15 2.16 -21.12
C GLU A 117 5.90 1.74 -19.66
N VAL A 118 4.96 2.42 -19.00
CA VAL A 118 4.64 2.12 -17.61
C VAL A 118 3.15 2.24 -17.34
N ALA A 119 2.66 1.39 -16.45
CA ALA A 119 1.28 1.36 -16.01
C ALA A 119 1.18 1.22 -14.49
N TRP A 120 0.06 1.75 -13.97
CA TRP A 120 -0.30 1.74 -12.56
C TRP A 120 -1.69 1.16 -12.42
N HIS A 121 -1.79 -0.02 -11.82
CA HIS A 121 -3.05 -0.74 -11.67
C HIS A 121 -3.43 -0.81 -10.20
N GLU A 122 -4.47 -0.08 -9.81
CA GLU A 122 -5.04 -0.23 -8.47
C GLU A 122 -5.59 -1.64 -8.29
N LEU A 123 -5.19 -2.31 -7.20
CA LEU A 123 -5.63 -3.66 -6.85
C LEU A 123 -6.74 -3.62 -5.79
N SER A 124 -6.59 -2.74 -4.79
CA SER A 124 -7.58 -2.53 -3.74
C SER A 124 -7.31 -1.23 -3.00
N SER A 125 -8.35 -0.59 -2.47
CA SER A 125 -8.22 0.52 -1.53
C SER A 125 -9.40 0.60 -0.56
N TYR A 126 -9.11 0.99 0.68
CA TYR A 126 -10.10 1.35 1.69
C TYR A 126 -9.51 2.39 2.65
N PRO A 127 -10.32 3.33 3.18
CA PRO A 127 -9.88 4.30 4.16
C PRO A 127 -9.67 3.64 5.53
N ALA A 128 -9.02 4.37 6.44
CA ALA A 128 -8.95 3.97 7.84
C ALA A 128 -10.34 3.98 8.49
N LEU A 129 -10.54 3.14 9.50
CA LEU A 129 -11.63 3.29 10.46
C LEU A 129 -11.06 3.99 11.69
N ALA A 130 -11.77 5.00 12.19
CA ALA A 130 -11.44 5.68 13.44
C ALA A 130 -12.75 6.03 14.17
N LEU A 131 -13.44 5.02 14.70
CA LEU A 131 -14.66 5.25 15.47
C LEU A 131 -14.29 5.80 16.86
N VAL A 132 -15.01 6.83 17.30
CA VAL A 132 -14.76 7.49 18.59
C VAL A 132 -15.10 6.54 19.75
N ASN A 133 -14.25 6.50 20.77
CA ASN A 133 -14.53 5.78 22.02
C ASN A 133 -15.82 6.29 22.67
N GLY A 134 -16.67 5.38 23.14
CA GLY A 134 -17.97 5.72 23.74
C GLY A 134 -19.10 5.96 22.74
N ASN A 135 -18.88 5.66 21.45
CA ASN A 135 -19.96 5.60 20.46
C ASN A 135 -21.06 4.61 20.87
N GLU A 136 -22.32 4.91 20.53
CA GLU A 136 -23.50 4.11 20.89
C GLU A 136 -23.40 2.66 20.38
N LEU A 137 -22.86 2.45 19.18
CA LEU A 137 -22.63 1.12 18.61
C LEU A 137 -21.62 0.31 19.45
N ALA A 138 -20.54 0.96 19.87
CA ALA A 138 -19.52 0.32 20.72
C ALA A 138 -20.10 -0.03 22.09
N ALA A 139 -20.83 0.91 22.72
CA ALA A 139 -21.49 0.69 24.02
C ALA A 139 -22.52 -0.45 23.96
N THR A 140 -23.31 -0.50 22.89
CA THR A 140 -24.31 -1.56 22.65
C THR A 140 -23.64 -2.92 22.55
N LEU A 141 -22.53 -3.03 21.79
CA LEU A 141 -21.80 -4.29 21.68
C LEU A 141 -21.15 -4.71 22.99
N THR A 142 -20.59 -3.78 23.76
CA THR A 142 -20.04 -4.10 25.10
C THR A 142 -21.12 -4.62 26.03
N HIS A 143 -22.31 -4.01 26.04
CA HIS A 143 -23.45 -4.51 26.81
C HIS A 143 -23.87 -5.92 26.35
N LEU A 144 -24.01 -6.15 25.05
CA LEU A 144 -24.49 -7.43 24.52
C LEU A 144 -23.47 -8.57 24.68
N THR A 145 -22.17 -8.27 24.60
CA THR A 145 -21.10 -9.29 24.57
C THR A 145 -20.33 -9.42 25.88
N GLY A 146 -20.42 -8.44 26.77
CA GLY A 146 -19.58 -8.33 27.97
C GLY A 146 -18.10 -8.09 27.65
N GLN A 147 -17.74 -7.77 26.41
CA GLN A 147 -16.37 -7.54 25.96
C GLN A 147 -16.10 -6.05 25.78
N GLU A 148 -14.99 -5.59 26.35
CA GLU A 148 -14.51 -4.23 26.12
C GLU A 148 -14.02 -4.06 24.68
N PRO A 149 -14.19 -2.87 24.07
CA PRO A 149 -13.67 -2.62 22.74
C PRO A 149 -12.14 -2.59 22.72
N LEU A 150 -11.55 -3.16 21.67
CA LEU A 150 -10.16 -2.91 21.31
C LEU A 150 -10.09 -1.56 20.60
N THR A 151 -9.20 -0.69 21.09
CA THR A 151 -9.01 0.65 20.55
C THR A 151 -8.67 0.62 19.07
N ALA A 152 -7.70 -0.21 18.66
CA ALA A 152 -7.29 -0.31 17.27
C ALA A 152 -6.62 -1.64 16.92
N VAL A 153 -6.59 -1.93 15.62
CA VAL A 153 -5.73 -2.96 15.01
C VAL A 153 -4.96 -2.36 13.83
N SER A 154 -3.72 -2.78 13.61
CA SER A 154 -2.91 -2.27 12.48
C SER A 154 -3.25 -2.87 11.13
N PHE A 155 -4.05 -3.95 11.11
CA PHE A 155 -4.64 -4.43 9.87
C PHE A 155 -5.83 -3.55 9.44
N GLY A 156 -6.59 -3.94 8.42
CA GLY A 156 -7.77 -3.18 8.00
C GLY A 156 -8.80 -4.04 7.27
N THR A 157 -10.02 -3.52 7.22
CA THR A 157 -11.19 -4.12 6.54
C THR A 157 -11.92 -3.03 5.75
N GLU A 158 -13.08 -3.36 5.19
CA GLU A 158 -13.98 -2.43 4.53
C GLU A 158 -14.76 -1.53 5.50
N ALA A 159 -14.62 -1.69 6.82
CA ALA A 159 -15.37 -0.92 7.82
C ALA A 159 -15.20 0.60 7.65
N GLY A 160 -14.01 1.05 7.26
CA GLY A 160 -13.76 2.46 6.94
C GLY A 160 -14.63 3.02 5.81
N LEU A 161 -15.06 2.19 4.85
CA LEU A 161 -15.95 2.63 3.75
C LEU A 161 -17.34 2.98 4.27
N TYR A 162 -17.86 2.22 5.24
CA TYR A 162 -19.15 2.52 5.89
C TYR A 162 -19.05 3.82 6.68
N GLN A 163 -17.96 4.01 7.44
CA GLN A 163 -17.74 5.24 8.18
C GLN A 163 -17.65 6.46 7.25
N GLN A 164 -16.97 6.33 6.11
CA GLN A 164 -16.91 7.38 5.09
C GLN A 164 -18.29 7.71 4.49
N ALA A 165 -19.19 6.72 4.42
CA ALA A 165 -20.58 6.91 4.00
C ALA A 165 -21.49 7.48 5.10
N GLY A 166 -20.95 7.82 6.28
CA GLY A 166 -21.71 8.34 7.42
C GLY A 166 -22.43 7.26 8.24
N ILE A 167 -22.01 6.00 8.10
CA ILE A 167 -22.57 4.86 8.85
C ILE A 167 -21.51 4.37 9.83
N ASP A 168 -21.80 4.45 11.13
CA ASP A 168 -20.90 3.91 12.15
C ASP A 168 -20.69 2.41 11.94
N ALA A 169 -19.43 1.99 12.01
CA ALA A 169 -19.03 0.61 11.80
C ALA A 169 -17.96 0.20 12.82
N VAL A 170 -17.99 -1.08 13.17
CA VAL A 170 -17.04 -1.74 14.08
C VAL A 170 -16.71 -3.11 13.52
N ILE A 171 -15.51 -3.59 13.80
CA ILE A 171 -15.13 -4.96 13.41
C ILE A 171 -15.46 -5.90 14.58
N CYS A 172 -16.21 -6.96 14.31
CA CYS A 172 -16.55 -7.99 15.29
C CYS A 172 -16.51 -9.36 14.61
N GLY A 173 -15.70 -10.27 15.14
CA GLY A 173 -15.57 -11.64 14.63
C GLY A 173 -14.89 -12.54 15.67
N PRO A 174 -14.96 -13.88 15.49
CA PRO A 174 -14.14 -14.78 16.28
C PRO A 174 -12.66 -14.49 15.98
N GLY A 175 -11.82 -14.51 17.02
CA GLY A 175 -10.41 -14.14 16.96
C GLY A 175 -9.67 -14.73 15.77
#